data_AF-W4V9U2-F1
#
_entry.id   AF-W4V9U2-F1
#
_cell.length_a   1.000
_cell.length_b   1.000
_cell.length_c   1.000
_cell.angle_alpha   90.00
_cell.angle_beta   90.00
_cell.angle_gamma   90.00
#
_symmetry.space_group_name_H-M   'P 1'
#
loop_
_entity.id
_entity.type
_entity.pdbx_description
1 polymer ?
#
loop_
_entity_poly.entity_id
_entity_poly.type
_entity_poly.pdbx_seq_one_letter_code
_entity_poly.pdbx_strand_id
1 'polypeptide(L)'
;MQVARLAGIPAPVIHRAKEILKKLEDADITRKEKRIRRGKQPIQGQIDVFTFNTAQRNCDEVLNELRELDITTLTPLDAINVLYNLQKKVKG
;
A
#
# COMPACT_ATOMS: atom_id res chain seq x y z
N MET A 1 -9.45 37.73 -11.34
CA MET A 1 -8.88 38.90 -10.63
C MET A 1 -9.42 40.23 -11.18
N GLN A 2 -10.74 40.38 -11.35
CA GLN A 2 -11.32 41.63 -11.86
C GLN A 2 -12.06 42.43 -10.76
N VAL A 3 -12.42 41.76 -9.66
CA VAL A 3 -13.12 42.35 -8.50
C VAL A 3 -12.18 43.09 -7.52
N ALA A 4 -10.90 42.70 -7.40
CA ALA A 4 -9.95 43.32 -6.47
C ALA A 4 -9.62 44.78 -6.82
N ARG A 5 -9.64 45.13 -8.11
CA ARG A 5 -9.47 46.51 -8.59
C ARG A 5 -10.70 47.37 -8.30
N LEU A 6 -11.89 46.75 -8.28
CA LEU A 6 -13.15 47.41 -7.92
C LEU A 6 -13.24 47.68 -6.41
N ALA A 7 -12.55 46.86 -5.60
CA ALA A 7 -12.50 46.96 -4.14
C ALA A 7 -11.42 47.96 -3.61
N GLY A 8 -10.84 48.80 -4.47
CA GLY A 8 -9.88 49.84 -4.06
C GLY A 8 -8.50 49.35 -3.61
N ILE A 9 -8.15 48.08 -3.88
CA ILE A 9 -6.87 47.50 -3.44
C ILE A 9 -5.71 48.07 -4.29
N PRO A 10 -4.65 48.61 -3.68
CA PRO A 10 -3.51 49.17 -4.41
C PRO A 10 -2.85 48.16 -5.36
N ALA A 11 -2.53 48.59 -6.58
CA ALA A 11 -1.82 47.80 -7.58
C ALA A 11 -0.57 47.04 -7.08
N PRO A 12 0.31 47.61 -6.23
CA PRO A 12 1.48 46.88 -5.72
C PRO A 12 1.10 45.65 -4.87
N VAL A 13 -0.04 45.69 -4.17
CA VAL A 13 -0.53 44.58 -3.35
C VAL A 13 -1.03 43.44 -4.23
N ILE A 14 -1.77 43.77 -5.29
CA ILE A 14 -2.26 42.77 -6.28
C ILE A 14 -1.09 42.09 -6.97
N HIS A 15 -0.04 42.85 -7.32
CA HIS A 15 1.16 42.30 -7.92
C HIS A 15 1.88 41.34 -6.97
N ARG A 16 2.11 41.75 -5.72
CA ARG A 16 2.76 40.91 -4.70
C ARG A 16 1.95 39.65 -4.38
N ALA A 17 0.63 39.74 -4.35
CA ALA A 17 -0.25 38.59 -4.16
C ALA A 17 -0.14 37.58 -5.32
N LYS A 18 -0.01 38.06 -6.57
CA LYS A 18 0.21 37.18 -7.74
C LYS A 18 1.56 36.46 -7.67
N GLU A 19 2.61 37.15 -7.26
CA GLU A 19 3.93 36.53 -7.08
C GLU A 19 3.93 35.44 -6.01
N ILE A 20 3.26 35.69 -4.89
CA ILE A 20 3.11 34.71 -3.80
C ILE A 20 2.30 33.51 -4.28
N LEU A 21 1.19 33.74 -5.00
CA LEU A 21 0.36 32.68 -5.56
C LEU A 21 1.18 31.79 -6.50
N LYS A 22 1.94 32.39 -7.42
CA LYS A 22 2.79 31.66 -8.36
C LYS A 22 3.83 30.80 -7.64
N LYS A 23 4.49 31.34 -6.61
CA LYS A 23 5.47 30.59 -5.79
C LYS A 23 4.83 29.40 -5.07
N LEU A 24 3.60 29.55 -4.58
CA LEU A 24 2.87 28.48 -3.92
C LEU A 24 2.43 27.39 -4.91
N GLU A 25 1.97 27.77 -6.10
CA GLU A 25 1.61 26.83 -7.17
C GLU A 25 2.84 26.03 -7.65
N ASP A 26 3.96 26.69 -7.90
CA ASP A 26 5.21 26.03 -8.30
C ASP A 26 5.73 25.06 -7.22
N ALA A 27 5.62 25.45 -5.94
CA ALA A 27 5.98 24.62 -4.81
C ALA A 27 5.05 23.39 -4.67
N ASP A 28 3.76 23.55 -4.92
CA ASP A 28 2.77 22.46 -4.81
C ASP A 28 2.89 21.46 -5.98
N ILE A 29 3.17 21.94 -7.20
CA ILE A 29 3.48 21.09 -8.37
C ILE A 29 4.74 20.25 -8.09
N THR A 30 5.81 20.89 -7.62
CA THR A 30 7.07 20.20 -7.27
C THR A 30 6.85 19.16 -6.15
N ARG A 31 6.00 19.48 -5.17
CA ARG A 31 5.66 18.57 -4.07
C ARG A 31 4.79 17.40 -4.55
N LYS A 32 3.86 17.64 -5.47
CA LYS A 32 3.02 16.62 -6.10
C LYS A 32 3.85 15.66 -6.95
N GLU A 33 4.79 16.17 -7.74
CA GLU A 33 5.73 15.33 -8.50
C GLU A 33 6.62 14.47 -7.58
N LYS A 34 7.17 15.04 -6.51
CA LYS A 34 7.96 14.27 -5.51
C LYS A 34 7.11 13.20 -4.82
N ARG A 35 5.83 13.47 -4.53
CA ARG A 35 4.91 12.48 -3.95
C ARG A 35 4.56 11.37 -4.93
N ILE A 36 4.30 11.69 -6.19
CA ILE A 36 4.02 10.68 -7.24
C ILE A 36 5.25 9.79 -7.47
N ARG A 37 6.46 10.37 -7.46
CA ARG A 37 7.71 9.60 -7.57
C ARG A 37 7.96 8.70 -6.36
N ARG A 38 7.68 9.17 -5.13
CA ARG A 38 7.77 8.34 -3.90
C ARG A 38 6.68 7.26 -3.82
N GLY A 39 5.50 7.47 -4.43
CA GLY A 39 4.42 6.48 -4.46
C GLY A 39 4.60 5.36 -5.50
N LYS A 40 5.53 5.52 -6.47
CA LYS A 40 5.79 4.54 -7.53
C LYS A 40 7.03 3.67 -7.31
N GLN A 41 7.83 3.94 -6.29
CA GLN A 41 8.93 3.05 -5.93
C GLN A 41 8.45 2.10 -4.84
N PRO A 42 8.38 0.78 -5.09
CA PRO A 42 8.21 -0.17 -3.99
C PRO A 42 9.41 0.01 -3.07
N ILE A 43 9.14 0.38 -1.81
CA ILE A 43 10.16 0.46 -0.77
C ILE A 43 10.59 -0.98 -0.52
N GLN A 44 11.77 -1.34 -1.03
CA GLN A 44 12.39 -2.65 -0.77
C GLN A 44 12.51 -2.81 0.75
N GLY A 45 11.73 -3.75 1.32
CA GLY A 45 11.69 -4.00 2.77
C GLY A 45 10.41 -3.57 3.49
N GLN A 46 9.43 -2.93 2.83
CA GLN A 46 8.11 -2.75 3.42
C GLN A 46 7.29 -4.02 3.18
N ILE A 47 7.38 -4.96 4.11
CA ILE A 47 6.42 -6.07 4.18
C ILE A 47 5.08 -5.42 4.52
N ASP A 48 4.13 -5.50 3.60
CA ASP A 48 2.78 -5.04 3.86
C ASP A 48 2.22 -5.87 5.03
N VAL A 49 1.86 -5.19 6.12
CA VAL A 49 1.48 -5.83 7.41
C VAL A 49 0.30 -6.77 7.22
N PHE A 50 -0.54 -6.51 6.20
CA PHE A 50 -1.64 -7.39 5.82
C PHE A 50 -1.15 -8.67 5.14
N THR A 51 -0.15 -8.61 4.26
CA THR A 51 0.46 -9.80 3.64
C THR A 51 1.28 -10.61 4.64
N PHE A 52 2.00 -9.98 5.58
CA PHE A 52 2.70 -10.68 6.66
C PHE A 52 1.75 -11.47 7.57
N ASN A 53 0.67 -10.83 8.03
CA ASN A 53 -0.32 -11.49 8.88
C ASN A 53 -1.06 -12.61 8.15
N THR A 54 -1.30 -12.47 6.85
CA THR A 54 -1.99 -13.52 6.06
C THR A 54 -1.07 -14.72 5.86
N ALA A 55 0.19 -14.49 5.48
CA ALA A 55 1.18 -15.56 5.34
C ALA A 55 1.39 -16.31 6.67
N GLN A 56 1.47 -15.59 7.79
CA GLN A 56 1.66 -16.20 9.10
C GLN A 56 0.44 -17.02 9.55
N ARG A 57 -0.78 -16.53 9.30
CA ARG A 57 -2.01 -17.30 9.58
C ARG A 57 -2.10 -18.58 8.74
N ASN A 58 -1.75 -18.52 7.45
CA ASN A 58 -1.74 -19.70 6.58
C ASN A 58 -0.73 -20.74 7.08
N CYS A 59 0.46 -20.30 7.53
CA CYS A 59 1.45 -21.19 8.14
C CYS A 59 0.95 -21.82 9.44
N ASP A 60 0.31 -21.05 10.31
CA ASP A 60 -0.23 -21.53 11.59
C ASP A 60 -1.35 -22.56 11.38
N GLU A 61 -2.22 -22.35 10.38
CA GLU A 61 -3.29 -23.30 10.03
C GLU A 61 -2.71 -24.64 9.57
N VAL A 62 -1.74 -24.60 8.64
CA VAL A 62 -1.05 -25.79 8.14
C VAL A 62 -0.31 -26.54 9.25
N LEU A 63 0.32 -25.81 10.19
CA LEU A 63 1.01 -26.39 11.34
C LEU A 63 0.05 -27.10 12.30
N ASN A 64 -1.12 -26.53 12.55
CA ASN A 64 -2.12 -27.16 13.40
C ASN A 64 -2.68 -28.43 12.74
N GLU A 65 -2.98 -28.36 11.44
CA GLU A 65 -3.47 -29.51 10.67
C GLU A 65 -2.46 -30.67 10.69
N LEU A 66 -1.15 -30.38 10.57
CA LEU A 66 -0.08 -31.38 10.70
C LEU A 66 0.05 -31.98 12.10
N ARG A 67 -0.26 -31.22 13.16
CA ARG A 67 -0.21 -31.71 14.55
C ARG A 67 -1.36 -32.66 14.88
N GLU A 68 -2.53 -32.39 14.32
CA GLU A 68 -3.74 -33.18 14.54
C GLU A 68 -3.83 -34.40 13.61
N LEU A 69 -3.02 -34.43 12.55
CA LEU A 69 -3.00 -35.51 11.57
C LEU A 69 -2.48 -36.82 12.18
N ASP A 70 -3.35 -37.82 12.25
CA ASP A 70 -2.96 -39.19 12.62
C ASP A 70 -2.53 -39.99 11.38
N ILE A 71 -1.22 -40.15 11.22
CA ILE A 71 -0.62 -40.86 10.09
C ILE A 71 -0.94 -42.36 10.14
N THR A 72 -1.22 -42.92 11.31
CA THR A 72 -1.42 -44.37 11.47
C THR A 72 -2.74 -44.87 10.91
N THR A 73 -3.71 -43.97 10.72
CA THR A 73 -5.06 -44.30 10.25
C THR A 73 -5.29 -43.94 8.79
N LEU A 74 -4.35 -43.22 8.16
CA LEU A 74 -4.49 -42.76 6.77
C LEU A 74 -4.25 -43.89 5.77
N THR A 75 -5.14 -43.98 4.77
CA THR A 75 -4.83 -44.78 3.58
C THR A 75 -3.83 -44.04 2.68
N PRO A 76 -3.10 -44.74 1.81
CA PRO A 76 -2.17 -44.10 0.88
C PRO A 76 -2.84 -43.03 -0.02
N LEU A 77 -4.10 -43.25 -0.40
CA LEU A 77 -4.87 -42.29 -1.20
C LEU A 77 -5.20 -41.03 -0.38
N ASP A 78 -5.61 -41.20 0.88
CA ASP A 78 -5.91 -40.09 1.78
C ASP A 78 -4.67 -39.24 2.05
N ALA A 79 -3.52 -39.90 2.27
CA ALA A 79 -2.25 -39.21 2.45
C ALA A 79 -1.91 -38.32 1.25
N ILE A 80 -2.10 -38.80 0.02
CA ILE A 80 -1.87 -37.99 -1.19
C ILE A 80 -2.82 -36.79 -1.25
N ASN A 81 -4.09 -36.98 -0.92
CA ASN A 81 -5.07 -35.91 -0.91
C ASN A 81 -4.75 -34.84 0.14
N VAL A 82 -4.36 -35.26 1.35
CA VAL A 82 -3.92 -34.37 2.43
C VAL A 82 -2.70 -33.57 2.00
N LEU A 83 -1.67 -34.23 1.44
CA LEU A 83 -0.47 -33.55 0.97
C LEU A 83 -0.76 -32.53 -0.13
N TYR A 84 -1.65 -32.87 -1.07
CA TYR A 84 -2.09 -31.95 -2.13
C TYR A 84 -2.75 -30.70 -1.53
N ASN A 85 -3.64 -30.88 -0.56
CA ASN A 85 -4.34 -29.77 0.09
C ASN A 85 -3.38 -28.87 0.87
N LEU A 86 -2.46 -29.46 1.64
CA LEU A 86 -1.44 -28.70 2.38
C LEU A 86 -0.56 -27.89 1.43
N GLN A 87 -0.13 -28.48 0.31
CA GLN A 87 0.68 -27.76 -0.69
C GLN A 87 -0.08 -26.59 -1.31
N LYS A 88 -1.38 -26.76 -1.57
CA LYS A 88 -2.24 -25.71 -2.12
C LYS A 88 -2.39 -24.54 -1.14
N LYS A 89 -2.53 -24.81 0.17
CA LYS A 89 -2.63 -23.78 1.21
C LYS A 89 -1.35 -22.96 1.37
N VAL A 90 -0.17 -23.56 1.15
CA VAL A 90 1.13 -22.86 1.26
C VAL A 90 1.48 -22.07 0.01
N LYS A 91 1.07 -22.54 -1.18
CA LYS A 91 1.36 -21.86 -2.46
C LYS A 91 0.33 -20.78 -2.83
N GLY A 92 -0.86 -20.84 -2.23
CA GLY A 92 -2.00 -19.95 -2.50
C GLY A 92 -1.95 -18.62 -1.75
#